data_AF-A0A970CSU0-F1
#
_entry.id   AF-A0A970CSU0-F1
#
_cell.length_a   1.000
_cell.length_b   1.000
_cell.length_c   1.000
_cell.angle_alpha   90.00
_cell.angle_beta   90.00
_cell.angle_gamma   90.00
#
_symmetry.space_group_name_H-M   'P 1'
#
loop_
_entity.id
_entity.type
_entity.pdbx_description
1 polymer ?
#
loop_
_entity_poly.entity_id
_entity_poly.type
_entity_poly.pdbx_seq_one_letter_code
_entity_poly.pdbx_strand_id
1 'polypeptide(L)'
;MNGGLIEVYKYLSNVYFHQKKHMNLFVARCLSVIVAPLTYLFYRGLNLISTYPDIRFRKTLSETLKTLRERQSVVIFPEFSKNGYFDELKMFHSGFVLLAKKTLEEGMDLPLYLAYYCKYEHRYIVDKPILISELLRNKEPRKRVAEYLCRRCNELGRMRLKV
;
A
#
# COMPACT_ATOMS: atom_id res chain seq x y z
N MET A 1 -11.33 -1.65 0.27
CA MET A 1 -12.49 -1.10 -0.45
C MET A 1 -13.28 -2.24 -1.10
N ASN A 2 -13.54 -3.33 -0.36
CA ASN A 2 -14.23 -4.52 -0.87
C ASN A 2 -15.70 -4.53 -0.47
N GLY A 3 -16.24 -3.33 -0.22
CA GLY A 3 -17.60 -3.11 0.23
C GLY A 3 -18.60 -3.09 -0.92
N GLY A 4 -19.89 -3.01 -0.58
CA GLY A 4 -20.93 -2.72 -1.56
C GLY A 4 -20.78 -1.32 -2.16
N LEU A 5 -21.51 -1.05 -3.26
CA LEU A 5 -21.48 0.23 -3.97
C LEU A 5 -21.70 1.45 -3.03
N ILE A 6 -22.59 1.29 -2.05
CA ILE A 6 -22.89 2.33 -1.04
C ILE A 6 -21.66 2.63 -0.17
N GLU A 7 -20.88 1.62 0.21
CA GLU A 7 -19.68 1.81 1.01
C GLU A 7 -18.59 2.51 0.20
N VAL A 8 -18.44 2.13 -1.07
CA VAL A 8 -17.52 2.82 -2.02
C VAL A 8 -17.92 4.28 -2.18
N TYR A 9 -19.21 4.56 -2.38
CA TYR A 9 -19.73 5.93 -2.44
C TYR A 9 -19.43 6.73 -1.17
N LYS A 10 -19.69 6.16 0.02
CA LYS A 10 -19.43 6.83 1.31
C LYS A 10 -17.95 7.12 1.50
N TYR A 11 -17.07 6.19 1.11
CA TYR A 11 -15.63 6.39 1.17
C TYR A 11 -15.16 7.48 0.21
N LEU A 12 -15.61 7.44 -1.06
CA LEU A 12 -15.22 8.42 -2.07
C LEU A 12 -15.64 9.84 -1.67
N SER A 13 -16.89 10.00 -1.24
CA SER A 13 -17.44 11.31 -0.87
C SER A 13 -16.80 11.87 0.39
N ASN A 14 -16.86 11.12 1.49
CA ASN A 14 -16.48 11.65 2.80
C ASN A 14 -14.97 11.58 3.06
N VAL A 15 -14.29 10.51 2.61
CA VAL A 15 -12.88 10.26 2.95
C VAL A 15 -11.96 10.70 1.81
N TYR A 16 -12.17 10.19 0.60
CA TYR A 16 -11.23 10.43 -0.49
C TYR A 16 -11.29 11.88 -1.00
N PHE A 17 -12.44 12.32 -1.53
CA PHE A 17 -12.56 13.65 -2.11
C PHE A 17 -12.63 14.75 -1.04
N HIS A 18 -13.42 14.55 0.01
CA HIS A 18 -13.55 15.58 1.05
C HIS A 18 -12.34 15.63 1.99
N GLN A 19 -12.03 14.57 2.74
CA GLN A 19 -10.94 14.62 3.74
C GLN A 19 -9.54 14.62 3.11
N LYS A 20 -9.26 13.76 2.12
CA LYS A 20 -7.92 13.61 1.55
C LYS A 20 -7.59 14.58 0.42
N LYS A 21 -8.60 15.01 -0.37
CA LYS A 21 -8.43 15.98 -1.46
C LYS A 21 -8.92 17.38 -1.10
N HIS A 22 -9.45 17.58 0.11
CA HIS A 22 -9.92 18.87 0.62
C HIS A 22 -11.00 19.54 -0.25
N MET A 23 -11.81 18.74 -0.96
CA MET A 23 -12.92 19.25 -1.77
C MET A 23 -14.13 19.57 -0.90
N ASN A 24 -14.97 20.52 -1.31
CA ASN A 24 -16.26 20.75 -0.66
C ASN A 24 -17.10 19.46 -0.70
N LEU A 25 -17.74 19.13 0.43
CA LEU A 25 -18.55 17.92 0.61
C LEU A 25 -19.67 17.80 -0.43
N PHE A 26 -20.30 18.91 -0.83
CA PHE A 26 -21.35 18.88 -1.85
C PHE A 26 -20.81 18.39 -3.20
N VAL A 27 -19.72 19.01 -3.67
CA VAL A 27 -19.03 18.61 -4.91
C VAL A 27 -18.53 17.18 -4.83
N ALA A 28 -17.94 16.80 -3.68
CA ALA A 28 -17.46 15.45 -3.43
C ALA A 28 -18.59 14.40 -3.55
N ARG A 29 -19.80 14.70 -3.07
CA ARG A 29 -20.97 13.83 -3.19
C ARG A 29 -21.42 13.69 -4.65
N CYS A 30 -21.56 14.80 -5.38
CA CYS A 30 -21.95 14.78 -6.80
C CYS A 30 -20.98 13.94 -7.64
N LEU A 31 -19.67 14.17 -7.50
CA LEU A 31 -18.65 13.39 -8.21
C LEU A 31 -18.68 11.90 -7.83
N SER A 32 -18.93 11.60 -6.55
CA SER A 32 -18.96 10.22 -6.08
C SER A 32 -20.11 9.42 -6.68
N VAL A 33 -21.24 10.02 -7.06
CA VAL A 33 -22.33 9.31 -7.75
C VAL A 33 -21.86 8.71 -9.08
N ILE A 34 -21.03 9.45 -9.82
CA ILE A 34 -20.50 9.03 -11.12
C ILE A 34 -19.31 8.08 -10.93
N VAL A 35 -18.41 8.41 -10.02
CA VAL A 35 -17.13 7.69 -9.87
C VAL A 35 -17.30 6.37 -9.11
N ALA A 36 -18.23 6.27 -8.16
CA ALA A 36 -18.44 5.06 -7.36
C ALA A 36 -18.74 3.78 -8.16
N PRO A 37 -19.64 3.75 -9.16
CA PRO A 37 -19.90 2.53 -9.93
C PRO A 37 -18.67 2.05 -10.70
N LEU A 38 -17.96 2.97 -11.37
CA LEU A 38 -16.72 2.65 -12.08
C LEU A 38 -15.65 2.09 -11.13
N THR A 39 -15.50 2.74 -10.00
CA THR A 39 -14.55 2.36 -8.95
C THR A 39 -14.90 1.00 -8.33
N TYR A 40 -16.19 0.73 -8.10
CA TYR A 40 -16.68 -0.55 -7.58
C TYR A 40 -16.38 -1.70 -8.55
N LEU A 41 -16.64 -1.52 -9.85
CA LEU A 41 -16.32 -2.53 -10.87
C LEU A 41 -14.82 -2.78 -10.96
N PHE A 42 -14.03 -1.71 -10.99
CA PHE A 42 -12.57 -1.79 -11.04
C PHE A 42 -12.00 -2.56 -9.84
N TYR A 43 -12.45 -2.26 -8.61
CA TYR A 43 -11.95 -2.93 -7.41
C TYR A 43 -12.36 -4.39 -7.29
N ARG A 44 -13.50 -4.80 -7.87
CA ARG A 44 -13.86 -6.22 -7.96
C ARG A 44 -12.91 -7.01 -8.86
N GLY A 45 -12.36 -6.38 -9.90
CA GLY A 45 -11.40 -7.01 -10.80
C GLY A 45 -9.98 -7.13 -10.23
N LEU A 46 -9.63 -6.32 -9.21
CA LEU A 46 -8.26 -6.20 -8.71
C LEU A 46 -7.87 -7.23 -7.62
N ASN A 47 -8.72 -8.20 -7.28
CA ASN A 47 -8.48 -9.18 -6.20
C ASN A 47 -7.90 -8.54 -4.93
N LEU A 48 -8.49 -7.42 -4.51
CA LEU A 48 -7.98 -6.64 -3.39
C LEU A 48 -8.03 -7.43 -2.08
N ILE A 49 -6.96 -7.35 -1.31
CA ILE A 49 -6.92 -7.82 0.08
C ILE A 49 -7.08 -6.60 0.99
N SER A 50 -8.13 -6.59 1.81
CA SER A 50 -8.40 -5.46 2.72
C SER A 50 -7.49 -5.53 3.94
N THR A 51 -6.84 -4.41 4.28
CA THR A 51 -5.97 -4.27 5.47
C THR A 51 -6.74 -3.62 6.63
N TYR A 52 -6.63 -4.20 7.82
CA TYR A 52 -7.28 -3.69 9.03
C TYR A 52 -6.26 -3.46 10.16
N PRO A 53 -6.44 -2.45 11.03
CA PRO A 53 -5.55 -2.21 12.16
C PRO A 53 -5.85 -3.10 13.39
N ASP A 54 -6.97 -3.83 13.38
CA ASP A 54 -7.46 -4.64 14.50
C ASP A 54 -7.22 -6.15 14.27
N ILE A 55 -7.92 -7.00 15.03
CA ILE A 55 -7.80 -8.46 14.98
C ILE A 55 -8.02 -9.05 13.57
N ARG A 56 -8.78 -8.34 12.70
CA ARG A 56 -9.00 -8.73 11.30
C ARG A 56 -7.72 -8.72 10.46
N PHE A 57 -6.65 -8.08 10.92
CA PHE A 57 -5.34 -8.14 10.29
C PHE A 57 -4.82 -9.58 10.11
N ARG A 58 -5.19 -10.49 11.03
CA ARG A 58 -4.83 -11.92 10.89
C ARG A 58 -5.45 -12.54 9.62
N LYS A 59 -6.66 -12.14 9.26
CA LYS A 59 -7.33 -12.58 8.04
C LYS A 59 -6.59 -12.03 6.81
N THR A 60 -6.26 -10.73 6.82
CA THR A 60 -5.42 -10.12 5.78
C THR A 60 -4.12 -10.90 5.57
N LEU A 61 -3.38 -11.21 6.65
CA LEU A 61 -2.14 -11.98 6.56
C LEU A 61 -2.35 -13.38 5.95
N SER A 62 -3.39 -14.10 6.38
CA SER A 62 -3.71 -15.43 5.86
C SER A 62 -4.05 -15.39 4.38
N GLU A 63 -4.88 -14.43 3.95
CA GLU A 63 -5.21 -14.20 2.54
C GLU A 63 -3.96 -13.85 1.73
N THR A 64 -3.11 -12.95 2.22
CA THR A 64 -1.86 -12.59 1.54
C THR A 64 -0.91 -13.78 1.41
N LEU A 65 -0.73 -14.59 2.45
CA LEU A 65 0.11 -15.80 2.40
C LEU A 65 -0.43 -16.82 1.40
N LYS A 66 -1.76 -17.02 1.35
CA LYS A 66 -2.39 -17.87 0.35
C LYS A 66 -2.09 -17.38 -1.08
N THR A 67 -2.27 -16.09 -1.35
CA THR A 67 -1.97 -15.48 -2.65
C THR A 67 -0.49 -15.69 -3.05
N LEU A 68 0.44 -15.51 -2.11
CA LEU A 68 1.87 -15.74 -2.35
C LEU A 68 2.20 -17.21 -2.63
N ARG A 69 1.55 -18.16 -1.93
CA ARG A 69 1.70 -19.61 -2.21
C ARG A 69 1.20 -20.00 -3.61
N GLU A 70 0.17 -19.32 -4.10
CA GLU A 70 -0.34 -19.45 -5.47
C GLU A 70 0.57 -18.76 -6.51
N ARG A 71 1.78 -18.33 -6.11
CA ARG A 71 2.78 -17.65 -6.94
C ARG A 71 2.30 -16.33 -7.55
N GLN A 72 1.31 -15.70 -6.94
CA GLN A 72 0.84 -14.38 -7.33
C GLN A 72 1.64 -13.29 -6.60
N SER A 73 1.84 -12.16 -7.26
CA SER A 73 2.50 -10.99 -6.67
C SER A 73 1.52 -10.15 -5.84
N VAL A 74 2.02 -9.50 -4.80
CA VAL A 74 1.22 -8.63 -3.92
C VAL A 74 1.85 -7.25 -3.88
N VAL A 75 1.05 -6.22 -4.12
CA VAL A 75 1.44 -4.82 -3.96
C VAL A 75 0.95 -4.32 -2.61
N ILE A 76 1.85 -3.71 -1.84
CA ILE A 76 1.55 -3.19 -0.50
C ILE A 76 1.86 -1.70 -0.48
N PHE A 77 0.91 -0.91 0.00
CA PHE A 77 1.08 0.52 0.26
C PHE A 77 1.20 0.74 1.78
N PRO A 78 2.42 0.77 2.34
CA PRO A 78 2.62 0.84 3.79
C PRO A 78 2.56 2.27 4.34
N GLU A 79 2.41 3.28 3.49
CA GLU A 79 2.49 4.69 3.85
C GLU A 79 1.37 5.16 4.79
N PHE A 80 1.73 6.03 5.73
CA PHE A 80 0.75 6.72 6.56
C PHE A 80 0.06 7.85 5.78
N SER A 81 -1.13 7.57 5.26
CA SER A 81 -1.87 8.51 4.39
C SER A 81 -3.06 9.21 5.09
N LYS A 82 -3.10 9.27 6.43
CA LYS A 82 -4.28 9.78 7.17
C LYS A 82 -4.61 11.24 6.80
N ASN A 83 -3.57 12.05 6.61
CA ASN A 83 -3.69 13.48 6.29
C ASN A 83 -3.38 13.77 4.81
N GLY A 84 -3.65 12.81 3.93
CA GLY A 84 -3.32 12.91 2.50
C GLY A 84 -2.04 12.16 2.11
N TYR A 85 -1.68 12.31 0.85
CA TYR A 85 -0.49 11.70 0.25
C TYR A 85 0.60 12.77 0.15
N PHE A 86 1.79 12.47 0.66
CA PHE A 86 2.91 13.40 0.72
C PHE A 86 3.99 12.96 -0.29
N ASP A 87 4.58 13.92 -1.01
CA ASP A 87 5.70 13.65 -1.91
C ASP A 87 6.90 13.07 -1.13
N GLU A 88 7.12 13.58 0.09
CA GLU A 88 8.03 12.99 1.07
C GLU A 88 7.25 12.15 2.09
N LEU A 89 7.51 10.85 2.10
CA LEU A 89 6.84 9.88 2.95
C LEU A 89 7.27 10.08 4.41
N LYS A 90 6.30 10.24 5.31
CA LYS A 90 6.57 10.48 6.73
C LYS A 90 6.89 9.20 7.50
N MET A 91 6.19 8.12 7.18
CA MET A 91 6.29 6.85 7.90
C MET A 91 5.66 5.72 7.10
N PHE A 92 6.24 4.53 7.25
CA PHE A 92 5.61 3.26 6.90
C PHE A 92 5.07 2.54 8.14
N HIS A 93 3.86 2.01 8.04
CA HIS A 93 3.32 1.07 9.02
C HIS A 93 4.13 -0.23 9.00
N SER A 94 4.57 -0.73 10.16
CA SER A 94 5.43 -1.92 10.23
C SER A 94 4.69 -3.26 10.09
N GLY A 95 3.40 -3.26 9.75
CA GLY A 95 2.56 -4.46 9.65
C GLY A 95 3.05 -5.42 8.56
N PHE A 96 3.50 -4.90 7.42
CA PHE A 96 4.02 -5.71 6.31
C PHE A 96 5.32 -6.44 6.65
N VAL A 97 6.09 -5.96 7.63
CA VAL A 97 7.31 -6.67 8.09
C VAL A 97 6.93 -7.98 8.80
N LEU A 98 5.74 -8.05 9.41
CA LEU A 98 5.23 -9.31 9.95
C LEU A 98 4.90 -10.32 8.84
N LEU A 99 4.33 -9.85 7.73
CA LEU A 99 4.10 -10.69 6.55
C LEU A 99 5.43 -11.26 6.04
N ALA A 100 6.45 -10.43 5.90
CA ALA A 100 7.78 -10.86 5.46
C ALA A 100 8.39 -11.93 6.40
N LYS A 101 8.22 -11.80 7.72
CA LYS A 101 8.63 -12.85 8.67
C LYS A 101 7.87 -14.16 8.42
N LYS A 102 6.55 -14.07 8.24
CA LYS A 102 5.69 -15.23 8.02
C LYS A 102 5.98 -15.96 6.71
N THR A 103 6.34 -15.24 5.64
CA THR A 103 6.71 -15.88 4.37
C THR A 103 7.98 -16.72 4.52
N LEU A 104 9.00 -16.23 5.25
CA LEU A 104 10.20 -17.02 5.53
C LEU A 104 9.91 -18.24 6.41
N GLU A 105 9.04 -18.10 7.42
CA GLU A 105 8.61 -19.22 8.27
C GLU A 105 7.91 -20.32 7.45
N GLU A 106 7.22 -19.96 6.35
CA GLU A 106 6.63 -20.90 5.40
C GLU A 106 7.60 -21.38 4.30
N GLY A 107 8.89 -21.02 4.40
CA GLY A 107 9.92 -21.42 3.44
C GLY A 107 9.93 -20.63 2.12
N MET A 108 9.22 -19.50 2.06
CA MET A 108 9.17 -18.62 0.90
C MET A 108 10.11 -17.42 1.08
N ASP A 109 11.31 -17.51 0.50
CA ASP A 109 12.23 -16.38 0.40
C ASP A 109 11.98 -15.58 -0.89
N LEU A 110 11.09 -14.60 -0.79
CA LEU A 110 10.60 -13.85 -1.94
C LEU A 110 11.42 -12.56 -2.15
N PRO A 111 11.58 -12.09 -3.39
CA PRO A 111 12.15 -10.77 -3.66
C PRO A 111 11.15 -9.67 -3.29
N LEU A 112 11.61 -8.69 -2.52
CA LEU A 112 10.90 -7.45 -2.24
C LEU A 112 11.40 -6.36 -3.18
N TYR A 113 10.48 -5.73 -3.91
CA TYR A 113 10.75 -4.57 -4.75
C TYR A 113 10.20 -3.32 -4.07
N LEU A 114 11.08 -2.37 -3.75
CA LEU A 114 10.67 -1.07 -3.26
C LEU A 114 10.43 -0.14 -4.44
N ALA A 115 9.26 0.48 -4.51
CA ALA A 115 8.89 1.36 -5.61
C ALA A 115 8.43 2.72 -5.10
N TYR A 116 8.84 3.78 -5.80
CA TYR A 116 8.40 5.15 -5.59
C TYR A 116 7.77 5.69 -6.87
N TYR A 117 6.63 6.37 -6.76
CA TYR A 117 5.97 7.03 -7.89
C TYR A 117 6.23 8.54 -7.83
N CYS A 118 7.04 9.04 -8.75
CA CYS A 118 7.27 10.47 -8.91
C CYS A 118 6.11 11.10 -9.68
N LYS A 119 5.26 11.84 -8.96
CA LYS A 119 4.04 12.43 -9.52
C LYS A 119 4.32 13.48 -10.60
N TYR A 120 5.33 14.33 -10.41
CA TYR A 120 5.66 15.41 -11.36
C TYR A 120 6.26 14.88 -12.67
N GLU A 121 7.00 13.78 -12.61
CA GLU A 121 7.63 13.15 -13.78
C GLU A 121 6.79 12.01 -14.38
N HIS A 122 5.65 11.68 -13.76
CA HIS A 122 4.79 10.55 -14.13
C HIS A 122 5.55 9.22 -14.26
N ARG A 123 6.51 8.97 -13.35
CA ARG A 123 7.45 7.85 -13.45
C ARG A 123 7.44 6.98 -12.19
N TYR A 124 7.46 5.66 -12.39
CA TYR A 124 7.79 4.70 -11.34
C TYR A 124 9.30 4.45 -11.32
N ILE A 125 9.89 4.59 -10.13
CA ILE A 125 11.28 4.19 -9.85
C ILE A 125 11.20 2.94 -8.99
N VAL A 126 11.73 1.83 -9.48
CA VAL A 126 11.77 0.55 -8.78
C VAL A 126 13.21 0.25 -8.42
N ASP A 127 13.47 -0.01 -7.14
CA ASP A 127 14.78 -0.35 -6.64
C ASP A 127 15.16 -1.80 -7.00
N LYS A 128 16.44 -2.13 -6.81
CA LYS A 128 16.90 -3.52 -6.91
C LYS A 128 16.14 -4.41 -5.91
N PRO A 129 15.82 -5.66 -6.28
CA PRO A 129 15.15 -6.58 -5.36
C PRO A 129 16.03 -6.88 -4.16
N ILE A 130 15.41 -6.96 -2.98
CA ILE A 130 16.03 -7.42 -1.74
C ILE A 130 15.31 -8.70 -1.32
N LEU A 131 16.04 -9.79 -1.11
CA LEU A 131 15.42 -11.01 -0.58
C LEU A 131 14.92 -10.77 0.85
N ILE A 132 13.80 -11.39 1.22
CA ILE A 132 13.26 -11.23 2.57
C ILE A 132 14.24 -11.78 3.62
N SER A 133 14.95 -12.87 3.32
CA SER A 133 16.01 -13.41 4.18
C SER A 133 17.14 -12.41 4.43
N GLU A 134 17.54 -11.66 3.40
CA GLU A 134 18.53 -10.60 3.49
C GLU A 134 18.01 -9.42 4.32
N LEU A 135 16.79 -8.96 4.03
CA LEU A 135 16.15 -7.85 4.74
C LEU A 135 16.03 -8.11 6.25
N LEU A 136 15.80 -9.36 6.64
CA LEU A 136 15.56 -9.77 8.02
C LEU A 136 16.79 -10.36 8.73
N ARG A 137 17.95 -10.44 8.05
CA ARG A 137 19.18 -11.10 8.54
C ARG A 137 19.62 -10.61 9.92
N ASN A 138 19.58 -9.29 10.14
CA ASN A 138 20.06 -8.67 11.36
C ASN A 138 19.06 -8.74 12.53
N LYS A 139 17.92 -9.42 12.36
CA LYS A 139 16.85 -9.56 13.36
C LYS A 139 16.37 -8.23 13.97
N GLU A 140 16.48 -7.15 13.19
CA GLU A 140 16.07 -5.82 13.60
C GLU A 140 14.59 -5.77 14.01
N PRO A 141 14.20 -4.89 14.95
CA PRO A 141 12.80 -4.65 15.26
C PRO A 141 12.02 -4.25 14.01
N ARG A 142 10.76 -4.71 13.90
CA ARG A 142 9.89 -4.44 12.73
C ARG A 142 9.80 -2.96 12.39
N LYS A 143 9.79 -2.10 13.41
CA LYS A 143 9.73 -0.65 13.24
C LYS A 143 10.96 -0.11 12.51
N ARG A 144 12.16 -0.58 12.86
CA ARG A 144 13.41 -0.16 12.20
C ARG A 144 13.50 -0.60 10.74
N VAL A 145 13.03 -1.82 10.44
CA VAL A 145 12.95 -2.29 9.05
C VAL A 145 12.01 -1.39 8.22
N ALA A 146 10.86 -1.02 8.79
CA ALA A 146 9.92 -0.11 8.13
C ALA A 146 10.47 1.31 7.96
N GLU A 147 11.17 1.84 8.97
CA GLU A 147 11.85 3.14 8.91
C GLU A 147 12.96 3.15 7.84
N TYR A 148 13.76 2.08 7.76
CA TYR A 148 14.77 1.90 6.72
C TYR A 148 14.16 1.94 5.32
N LEU A 149 13.11 1.14 5.08
CA LEU A 149 12.43 1.09 3.78
C LEU A 149 11.75 2.42 3.44
N CYS A 150 11.17 3.11 4.42
CA CYS A 150 10.57 4.43 4.21
C CYS A 150 11.63 5.46 3.79
N ARG A 151 12.78 5.49 4.49
CA ARG A 151 13.90 6.38 4.14
C ARG A 151 14.43 6.08 2.75
N ARG A 152 14.65 4.80 2.44
CA ARG A 152 15.10 4.37 1.11
C ARG A 152 14.11 4.77 0.01
N CYS A 153 12.81 4.67 0.28
CA CYS A 153 11.77 5.08 -0.67
C CYS A 153 11.83 6.59 -0.96
N ASN A 154 12.06 7.42 0.06
CA ASN A 154 12.28 8.86 -0.12
C ASN A 154 13.59 9.16 -0.88
N GLU A 155 14.65 8.37 -0.67
CA GLU A 155 15.88 8.50 -1.45
C GLU A 155 15.63 8.25 -2.94
N LEU A 156 14.84 7.22 -3.29
CA LEU A 156 14.42 6.97 -4.68
C LEU A 156 13.72 8.19 -5.28
N GLY A 157 12.81 8.82 -4.52
CA GLY A 157 12.11 10.03 -4.98
C GLY A 157 13.01 11.25 -5.21
N ARG A 158 14.21 11.27 -4.63
CA ARG A 158 15.21 12.34 -4.84
C ARG A 158 16.20 12.02 -5.96
N MET A 159 16.17 10.81 -6.53
CA MET A 159 17.07 10.43 -7.61
C MET A 159 16.71 11.19 -8.88
N ARG A 160 17.61 12.08 -9.32
CA ARG A 160 17.54 12.66 -10.67
C ARG A 160 18.06 11.63 -11.65
N LEU A 161 17.14 10.89 -12.24
CA LEU A 161 17.46 10.00 -13.36
C LEU A 161 17.64 10.87 -14.60
N LYS A 162 18.90 11.13 -14.99
CA LYS A 162 19.20 11.69 -16.31
C LYS A 162 18.67 10.71 -17.35
N VAL A 163 17.73 11.18 -18.17
CA VAL A 163 17.23 10.47 -19.35
C VAL A 163 18.21 10.69 -20.49
#